data_AF-A0A0F9A1I0-F1
#
_entry.id   AF-A0A0F9A1I0-F1
#
_cell.length_a   1.000
_cell.length_b   1.000
_cell.length_c   1.000
_cell.angle_alpha   90.00
_cell.angle_beta   90.00
_cell.angle_gamma   90.00
#
_symmetry.space_group_name_H-M   'P 1'
#
loop_
_entity.id
_entity.type
_entity.pdbx_description
1 polymer ?
#
loop_
_entity_poly.entity_id
_entity_poly.type
_entity_poly.pdbx_seq_one_letter_code
_entity_poly.pdbx_strand_id
1 'polypeptide(L)'
;GRALGAAGQLIAVIKKIVIAKQAEAMADAISEGAKYPFPANILAIAASVAAVLASVASIPKFAEGGLVYGKTLAQVGEYSGARTNPEVIAPLNKLKDLLVPKRTELPKVIKLVAEGPDLVATIDTELLNQNTY
;
A
#
# COMPACT_ATOMS: atom_id res chain seq x y z
N GLY A 1 -8.12 18.73 1.45
CA GLY A 1 -8.55 19.04 0.06
C GLY A 1 -7.40 19.04 -0.94
N ARG A 2 -6.49 20.02 -0.88
CA ARG A 2 -5.49 20.28 -1.95
C ARG A 2 -4.27 19.33 -1.96
N ALA A 3 -3.79 18.91 -0.77
CA ALA A 3 -2.65 17.98 -0.66
C ALA A 3 -2.93 16.57 -1.19
N LEU A 4 -4.16 16.06 -1.00
CA LEU A 4 -4.59 14.77 -1.56
C LEU A 4 -4.66 14.81 -3.10
N GLY A 5 -5.09 15.94 -3.67
CA GLY A 5 -5.11 16.15 -5.12
C GLY A 5 -3.71 16.18 -5.74
N ALA A 6 -2.75 16.81 -5.07
CA ALA A 6 -1.36 16.86 -5.51
C ALA A 6 -0.67 15.48 -5.43
N ALA A 7 -0.89 14.72 -4.36
CA ALA A 7 -0.38 13.35 -4.23
C ALA A 7 -0.98 12.40 -5.29
N GLY A 8 -2.27 12.52 -5.58
CA GLY A 8 -2.94 11.76 -6.64
C GLY A 8 -2.39 12.07 -8.04
N GLN A 9 -2.10 13.34 -8.32
CA GLN A 9 -1.46 13.75 -9.58
C GLN A 9 -0.03 13.21 -9.70
N LEU A 10 0.77 13.28 -8.64
CA LEU A 10 2.13 12.71 -8.62
C LEU A 10 2.13 11.20 -8.87
N ILE A 11 1.23 10.45 -8.25
CA ILE A 11 1.08 9.00 -8.50
C ILE A 11 0.70 8.73 -9.96
N ALA A 12 -0.21 9.53 -10.54
CA ALA A 12 -0.60 9.40 -11.94
C ALA A 12 0.57 9.71 -12.91
N VAL A 13 1.40 10.70 -12.59
CA VAL A 13 2.61 11.04 -13.36
C VAL A 13 3.63 9.90 -13.26
N ILE A 14 3.88 9.36 -12.06
CA ILE A 14 4.79 8.22 -11.86
C ILE A 14 4.34 6.99 -12.67
N LYS A 15 3.03 6.65 -12.65
CA LYS A 15 2.49 5.55 -13.46
C LYS A 15 2.74 5.76 -14.96
N LYS A 16 2.52 6.97 -15.46
CA LYS A 16 2.79 7.30 -16.87
C LYS A 16 4.28 7.17 -17.21
N ILE A 17 5.18 7.59 -16.32
CA ILE A 17 6.63 7.47 -16.52
C ILE A 17 7.06 6.01 -16.56
N VAL A 18 6.52 5.15 -15.70
CA VAL A 18 6.84 3.71 -15.70
C VAL A 18 6.41 3.05 -17.01
N ILE A 19 5.19 3.33 -17.48
CA ILE A 19 4.70 2.82 -18.77
C ILE A 19 5.57 3.35 -19.92
N ALA A 20 5.94 4.63 -19.90
CA ALA A 20 6.81 5.22 -20.90
C ALA A 20 8.21 4.57 -20.92
N LYS A 21 8.80 4.29 -19.75
CA LYS A 21 10.11 3.65 -19.64
C LYS A 21 10.10 2.18 -20.05
N GLN A 22 8.99 1.46 -19.85
CA GLN A 22 8.83 0.11 -20.40
C GLN A 22 8.74 0.14 -21.93
N ALA A 23 7.97 1.07 -22.49
CA ALA A 23 7.88 1.23 -23.94
C ALA A 23 9.23 1.63 -24.56
N GLU A 24 9.99 2.51 -23.89
CA GLU A 24 11.36 2.87 -24.25
C GLU A 24 12.29 1.65 -24.24
N ALA A 25 12.26 0.82 -23.19
CA ALA A 25 13.06 -0.41 -23.12
C ALA A 25 12.72 -1.41 -24.24
N MET A 26 11.45 -1.51 -24.65
CA MET A 26 11.05 -2.33 -25.79
C MET A 26 11.53 -1.74 -27.12
N ALA A 27 11.43 -0.42 -27.30
CA ALA A 27 11.93 0.26 -28.50
C ALA A 27 13.46 0.12 -28.64
N ASP A 28 14.20 0.26 -27.54
CA ASP A 28 15.64 0.04 -27.50
C ASP A 28 15.99 -1.41 -27.81
N ALA A 29 15.24 -2.38 -27.26
CA ALA A 29 15.42 -3.80 -27.56
C ALA A 29 15.20 -4.13 -29.05
N ILE A 30 14.23 -3.48 -29.70
CA ILE A 30 13.99 -3.60 -31.14
C ILE A 30 15.14 -2.96 -31.92
N SER A 31 15.55 -1.74 -31.54
CA SER A 31 16.65 -1.02 -32.19
C SER A 31 17.97 -1.80 -32.11
N GLU A 32 18.27 -2.41 -30.97
CA GLU A 32 19.45 -3.25 -30.78
C GLU A 32 19.39 -4.51 -31.66
N GLY A 33 18.24 -5.19 -31.68
CA GLY A 33 18.03 -6.36 -32.54
C GLY A 33 18.09 -6.03 -34.04
N ALA A 34 17.69 -4.81 -34.43
CA ALA A 34 17.71 -4.36 -35.82
C ALA A 34 19.13 -4.16 -36.39
N LYS A 35 20.16 -4.05 -35.53
CA LYS A 35 21.57 -3.89 -35.96
C LYS A 35 22.15 -5.14 -36.60
N TYR A 36 21.56 -6.31 -36.37
CA TYR A 36 22.00 -7.56 -36.98
C TYR A 36 21.61 -7.63 -38.47
N PRO A 37 22.37 -8.35 -39.31
CA PRO A 37 22.00 -8.54 -40.71
C PRO A 37 20.76 -9.41 -40.86
N PHE A 38 20.00 -9.23 -41.95
CA PHE A 38 18.86 -10.10 -42.26
C PHE A 38 19.32 -11.54 -42.59
N PRO A 39 18.63 -12.59 -42.09
CA PRO A 39 17.41 -12.57 -41.26
C PRO A 39 17.65 -12.61 -39.74
N ALA A 40 18.91 -12.56 -39.29
CA ALA A 40 19.27 -12.69 -37.88
C ALA A 40 18.66 -11.58 -37.01
N ASN A 41 18.46 -10.37 -37.56
CA ASN A 41 17.74 -9.30 -36.86
C ASN A 41 16.33 -9.68 -36.41
N ILE A 42 15.57 -10.43 -37.20
CA ILE A 42 14.20 -10.83 -36.81
C ILE A 42 14.25 -11.68 -35.53
N LEU A 43 15.17 -12.65 -35.48
CA LEU A 43 15.35 -13.49 -34.31
C LEU A 43 15.88 -12.70 -33.11
N ALA A 44 16.84 -11.80 -33.33
CA ALA A 44 17.40 -10.96 -32.27
C ALA A 44 16.35 -10.02 -31.65
N ILE A 45 15.51 -9.39 -32.48
CA ILE A 45 14.39 -8.55 -32.03
C ILE A 45 13.38 -9.39 -31.23
N ALA A 46 13.00 -10.57 -31.73
CA ALA A 46 12.05 -11.43 -31.03
C ALA A 46 12.57 -11.85 -29.66
N ALA A 47 13.84 -12.23 -29.56
CA ALA A 47 14.47 -12.62 -28.31
C ALA A 47 14.60 -11.46 -27.31
N SER A 48 15.03 -10.28 -27.77
CA SER A 48 15.21 -9.11 -26.91
C SER A 48 13.87 -8.59 -26.38
N VAL A 49 12.83 -8.50 -27.23
CA VAL A 49 11.48 -8.11 -26.81
C VAL A 49 10.88 -9.12 -25.84
N ALA A 50 11.06 -10.43 -26.09
CA ALA A 50 10.63 -11.47 -25.17
C ALA A 50 11.32 -11.35 -23.81
N ALA A 51 12.62 -11.03 -23.78
CA ALA A 51 13.36 -10.81 -22.54
C ALA A 51 12.84 -9.58 -21.76
N VAL A 52 12.55 -8.47 -22.44
CA VAL A 52 11.94 -7.30 -21.81
C VAL A 52 10.56 -7.64 -21.24
N LEU A 53 9.71 -8.32 -22.01
CA LEU A 53 8.39 -8.76 -21.54
C LEU A 53 8.48 -9.69 -20.33
N ALA A 54 9.39 -10.67 -20.37
CA ALA A 54 9.62 -11.59 -19.25
C ALA A 54 10.08 -10.85 -17.99
N SER A 55 10.98 -9.87 -18.12
CA SER A 55 11.44 -9.07 -16.98
C SER A 55 10.31 -8.23 -16.37
N VAL A 56 9.46 -7.60 -17.19
CA VAL A 56 8.28 -6.86 -16.69
C VAL A 56 7.26 -7.81 -16.05
N ALA A 57 7.02 -8.98 -16.66
CA ALA A 57 6.10 -9.97 -16.12
C ALA A 57 6.59 -10.57 -14.79
N SER A 58 7.90 -10.54 -14.54
CA SER A 58 8.50 -11.01 -13.28
C SER A 58 8.30 -10.06 -12.09
N ILE A 59 7.80 -8.83 -12.32
CA ILE A 59 7.49 -7.90 -11.23
C ILE A 59 6.40 -8.51 -10.34
N PRO A 60 6.66 -8.73 -9.04
CA PRO A 60 5.68 -9.34 -8.14
C PRO A 60 4.38 -8.53 -8.05
N LYS A 61 3.24 -9.24 -8.09
CA LYS A 61 1.89 -8.69 -7.90
C LYS A 61 1.37 -9.08 -6.52
N PHE A 62 0.71 -8.14 -5.84
CA PHE A 62 0.22 -8.33 -4.47
C PHE A 62 -1.29 -8.16 -4.35
N ALA A 63 -2.07 -8.38 -5.42
CA ALA A 63 -3.54 -8.36 -5.39
C ALA A 63 -4.15 -9.24 -4.28
N GLU A 64 -3.51 -10.37 -3.97
CA GLU A 64 -3.94 -11.29 -2.90
C GLU A 64 -3.26 -11.00 -1.55
N GLY A 65 -2.39 -9.99 -1.49
CA GLY A 65 -1.55 -9.67 -0.35
C GLY A 65 -0.24 -10.44 -0.29
N GLY A 66 0.57 -10.17 0.73
CA GLY A 66 1.85 -10.84 0.95
C GLY A 66 2.73 -10.09 1.96
N LEU A 67 3.77 -10.77 2.44
CA LEU A 67 4.77 -10.18 3.33
C LEU A 67 6.02 -9.79 2.54
N VAL A 68 6.42 -8.53 2.67
CA VAL A 68 7.64 -7.99 2.03
C VAL A 68 8.70 -7.81 3.11
N TYR A 69 9.78 -8.59 3.02
CA TYR A 69 10.84 -8.60 4.03
C TYR A 69 12.03 -7.69 3.69
N GLY A 70 12.08 -7.13 2.48
CA GLY A 70 13.21 -6.32 2.02
C GLY A 70 12.80 -5.30 0.96
N LYS A 71 13.76 -4.51 0.49
CA LYS A 71 13.53 -3.58 -0.63
C LYS A 71 13.16 -4.41 -1.87
N THR A 72 12.01 -4.10 -2.45
CA THR A 72 11.53 -4.75 -3.67
C THR A 72 10.78 -3.74 -4.52
N LEU A 73 10.74 -3.98 -5.82
CA LEU A 73 9.74 -3.41 -6.71
C LEU A 73 8.51 -4.33 -6.70
N ALA A 74 7.32 -3.74 -6.76
CA ALA A 74 6.06 -4.44 -6.60
C ALA A 74 4.96 -3.72 -7.39
N GLN A 75 4.07 -4.48 -8.03
CA GLN A 75 2.82 -3.97 -8.59
C GLN A 75 1.72 -4.08 -7.53
N VAL A 76 1.02 -2.96 -7.29
CA VAL A 76 -0.08 -2.84 -6.32
C VAL A 76 -1.25 -2.08 -6.96
N GLY A 77 -2.48 -2.39 -6.54
CA GLY A 77 -3.68 -1.75 -7.05
C GLY A 77 -4.06 -2.18 -8.46
N GLU A 78 -3.63 -3.36 -8.89
CA GLU A 78 -3.92 -3.91 -10.22
C GLU A 78 -5.35 -4.44 -10.38
N TYR A 79 -6.05 -4.72 -9.28
CA TYR A 79 -7.41 -5.23 -9.33
C TYR A 79 -8.46 -4.10 -9.40
N SER A 80 -9.60 -4.38 -10.03
CA SER A 80 -10.63 -3.37 -10.37
C SER A 80 -11.23 -2.65 -9.15
N GLY A 81 -11.20 -3.26 -7.96
CA GLY A 81 -11.71 -2.71 -6.71
C GLY A 81 -10.71 -1.87 -5.91
N ALA A 82 -9.45 -1.76 -6.32
CA ALA A 82 -8.41 -1.06 -5.56
C ALA A 82 -8.70 0.43 -5.27
N ARG A 83 -9.60 1.06 -6.05
CA ARG A 83 -9.97 2.47 -5.85
C ARG A 83 -10.89 2.68 -4.64
N THR A 84 -11.73 1.70 -4.32
CA THR A 84 -12.68 1.76 -3.19
C THR A 84 -12.22 0.91 -2.01
N ASN A 85 -11.31 -0.04 -2.24
CA ASN A 85 -10.66 -0.85 -1.23
C ASN A 85 -9.15 -0.93 -1.53
N PRO A 86 -8.36 0.10 -1.19
CA PRO A 86 -6.94 0.14 -1.56
C PRO A 86 -6.12 -0.88 -0.76
N GLU A 87 -5.04 -1.38 -1.35
CA GLU A 87 -4.05 -2.13 -0.57
C GLU A 87 -3.35 -1.21 0.44
N VAL A 88 -3.19 -1.68 1.67
CA VAL A 88 -2.50 -0.95 2.74
C VAL A 88 -1.09 -1.50 2.90
N ILE A 89 -0.07 -0.66 2.70
CA ILE A 89 1.34 -1.01 2.81
C ILE A 89 1.96 -0.19 3.94
N ALA A 90 2.38 -0.86 5.00
CA ALA A 90 3.09 -0.24 6.12
C ALA A 90 3.92 -1.30 6.86
N PRO A 91 4.91 -0.89 7.69
CA PRO A 91 5.59 -1.80 8.60
C PRO A 91 4.59 -2.59 9.46
N LEU A 92 4.89 -3.87 9.73
CA LEU A 92 3.97 -4.78 10.42
C LEU A 92 3.48 -4.25 11.78
N ASN A 93 4.37 -3.62 12.56
CA ASN A 93 4.00 -3.00 13.83
C ASN A 93 3.00 -1.85 13.64
N LYS A 94 3.20 -1.00 12.63
CA LYS A 94 2.27 0.10 12.32
C LYS A 94 0.90 -0.41 11.88
N LEU A 95 0.83 -1.50 11.10
CA LEU A 95 -0.45 -2.13 10.77
C LEU A 95 -1.14 -2.67 12.01
N LYS A 96 -0.41 -3.35 12.89
CA LYS A 96 -0.96 -3.83 14.17
C LYS A 96 -1.54 -2.68 14.99
N ASP A 97 -0.81 -1.57 15.11
CA ASP A 97 -1.29 -0.39 15.86
C ASP A 97 -2.54 0.25 15.24
N LEU A 98 -2.69 0.19 13.92
CA LEU A 98 -3.87 0.71 13.22
C LEU A 98 -5.08 -0.22 13.30
N LEU A 99 -4.86 -1.53 13.32
CA LEU A 99 -5.91 -2.55 13.35
C LEU A 99 -6.39 -2.86 14.76
N VAL A 100 -5.57 -2.61 15.78
CA VAL A 100 -5.99 -2.73 17.18
C VAL A 100 -7.01 -1.63 17.45
N PRO A 101 -8.25 -1.98 17.84
CA PRO A 101 -9.22 -0.99 18.27
C PRO A 101 -8.58 -0.21 19.40
N LYS A 102 -8.48 1.11 19.25
CA LYS A 102 -8.15 1.99 20.37
C LYS A 102 -9.30 1.86 21.36
N ARG A 103 -9.12 0.96 22.33
CA ARG A 103 -10.07 0.83 23.43
C ARG A 103 -9.97 2.14 24.19
N THR A 104 -11.01 2.95 24.08
CA THR A 104 -11.30 3.92 25.13
C THR A 104 -11.43 3.07 26.39
N GLU A 105 -10.44 3.16 27.28
CA GLU A 105 -10.51 2.47 28.56
C GLU A 105 -11.82 2.92 29.21
N LEU A 106 -12.70 1.96 29.49
CA LEU A 106 -13.87 2.25 30.31
C LEU A 106 -13.34 2.76 31.66
N PRO A 107 -14.01 3.75 32.28
CA PRO A 107 -13.60 4.23 33.58
C PRO A 107 -13.52 3.05 34.55
N LYS A 108 -12.39 2.89 35.25
CA LYS A 108 -12.17 1.76 36.17
C LYS A 108 -13.17 1.74 37.32
N VAL A 109 -13.78 2.88 37.63
CA VAL A 109 -14.81 3.03 38.68
C VAL A 109 -15.95 3.86 38.15
N ILE A 110 -17.17 3.35 38.27
CA ILE A 110 -18.41 4.10 38.09
C ILE A 110 -19.06 4.20 39.46
N LYS A 111 -19.25 5.43 39.95
CA LYS A 111 -19.96 5.66 41.20
C LYS A 111 -21.43 5.92 40.89
N LEU A 112 -22.30 5.07 41.43
CA LEU A 112 -23.75 5.24 41.37
C LEU A 112 -24.21 5.86 42.69
N VAL A 113 -24.94 6.97 42.61
CA VAL A 113 -25.47 7.70 43.76
C VAL A 113 -26.97 7.87 43.56
N ALA A 114 -27.77 7.46 44.54
CA ALA A 114 -29.20 7.78 44.56
C ALA A 114 -29.39 9.18 45.15
N GLU A 115 -30.04 10.07 44.41
CA GLU A 115 -30.34 11.44 44.82
C GLU A 115 -31.85 11.67 44.69
N GLY A 116 -32.57 11.52 45.80
CA GLY A 116 -34.04 11.54 45.79
C GLY A 116 -34.62 10.38 44.98
N PRO A 117 -35.53 10.64 44.00
CA PRO A 117 -36.04 9.60 43.11
C PRO A 117 -35.08 9.23 41.97
N ASP A 118 -33.99 9.96 41.80
CA ASP A 118 -33.08 9.80 40.66
C ASP A 118 -31.86 8.94 41.02
N LEU A 119 -31.33 8.24 40.02
CA LEU A 119 -30.06 7.52 40.11
C LEU A 119 -29.03 8.19 39.20
N VAL A 120 -27.95 8.71 39.79
CA VAL A 120 -26.89 9.46 39.10
C VAL A 120 -25.64 8.60 38.99
N ALA A 121 -25.07 8.52 37.79
CA ALA A 121 -23.78 7.87 37.54
C ALA A 121 -22.69 8.92 37.31
N THR A 122 -21.59 8.83 38.05
CA THR A 122 -20.42 9.70 37.88
C THR A 122 -19.18 8.88 37.54
N ILE A 123 -18.36 9.44 36.64
CA ILE A 123 -17.06 8.90 36.27
C ILE A 123 -16.04 9.56 37.20
N ASP A 124 -15.58 8.80 38.19
CA ASP A 124 -14.54 9.27 39.10
C ASP A 124 -13.18 9.00 38.47
N THR A 125 -12.52 10.06 38.03
CA THR A 125 -11.21 9.96 37.36
C THR A 125 -10.06 10.05 38.39
N GLU A 126 -10.33 10.39 39.65
CA GLU A 126 -9.33 10.62 40.70
C GLU A 126 -9.04 9.38 41.57
N LEU A 127 -9.98 8.44 41.67
CA LEU A 127 -9.74 7.14 42.34
C LEU A 127 -8.73 6.23 41.60
N LEU A 128 -8.29 6.62 40.40
CA LEU A 128 -7.25 5.94 39.63
C LEU A 128 -5.85 6.05 40.28
N ASN A 129 -5.60 7.08 41.09
CA ASN A 129 -4.27 7.35 41.66
C ASN A 129 -4.11 6.91 43.13
N GLN A 130 -5.15 6.35 43.77
CA GLN A 130 -5.09 6.00 45.20
C GLN A 130 -4.82 4.52 45.50
N ASN A 131 -4.74 3.65 44.48
CA ASN A 131 -4.47 2.20 44.65
C ASN A 131 -3.18 1.72 43.98
N THR A 132 -2.16 2.58 43.85
CA THR A 132 -0.80 2.12 43.54
C THR A 132 0.01 2.08 44.84
N TYR A 133 -0.02 0.93 45.51
CA TYR A 133 0.97 0.51 46.51
C TYR A 133 1.75 -0.67 45.94
#